data_AF-A0A2H0VRY9-F1
#
_entry.id   AF-A0A2H0VRY9-F1
#
_cell.length_a   1.000
_cell.length_b   1.000
_cell.length_c   1.000
_cell.angle_alpha   90.00
_cell.angle_beta   90.00
_cell.angle_gamma   90.00
#
_symmetry.space_group_name_H-M   'P 1'
#
loop_
_entity.id
_entity.type
_entity.pdbx_description
1 polymer ?
#
loop_
_entity_poly.entity_id
_entity_poly.type
_entity_poly.pdbx_seq_one_letter_code
_entity_poly.pdbx_strand_id
1 'polypeptide(L)'
;MDENKQPSEKPKEGMSFKELEDFGKKYTNEIFAALAVLIATISSLFDFFIGAGLSILFAGIGAIVAVIFPEQIDKALGKFYGMIKKQEKATQIIIGIVKVVVALFVPFVLFALMGLIAGSSRHLHVYKGPTES
;
A
#
# COMPACT_ATOMS: atom_id res chain seq x y z
N MET A 1 18.94 -14.32 52.04
CA MET A 1 17.65 -13.67 51.71
C MET A 1 17.98 -12.65 50.65
N ASP A 2 18.00 -13.08 49.39
CA ASP A 2 18.35 -12.24 48.25
C ASP A 2 17.08 -11.62 47.68
N GLU A 3 17.00 -10.29 47.72
CA GLU A 3 15.97 -9.50 47.06
C GLU A 3 16.11 -9.65 45.53
N ASN A 4 15.27 -10.50 44.96
CA ASN A 4 15.13 -10.64 43.52
C ASN A 4 14.27 -9.47 42.99
N LYS A 5 14.89 -8.34 42.66
CA LYS A 5 14.25 -7.25 41.91
C LYS A 5 14.24 -7.61 40.43
N GLN A 6 13.09 -8.08 39.96
CA GLN A 6 12.77 -8.13 38.53
C GLN A 6 12.92 -6.72 37.93
N PRO A 7 13.68 -6.54 36.82
CA PRO A 7 13.64 -5.29 36.10
C PRO A 7 12.26 -5.18 35.44
N SER A 8 11.49 -4.20 35.89
CA SER A 8 10.23 -3.81 35.29
C SER A 8 10.45 -3.49 33.81
N GLU A 9 9.83 -4.28 32.94
CA GLU A 9 9.66 -3.94 31.53
C GLU A 9 8.92 -2.60 31.45
N LYS A 10 9.64 -1.54 31.08
CA LYS A 10 9.03 -0.24 30.83
C LYS A 10 8.10 -0.37 29.61
N PRO A 11 6.86 0.13 29.68
CA PRO A 11 5.94 0.12 28.55
C PRO A 11 6.52 0.95 27.40
N LYS A 12 6.34 0.44 26.18
CA LYS A 12 6.73 1.04 24.89
C LYS A 12 6.57 2.57 24.91
N GLU A 13 7.69 3.28 24.97
CA GLU A 13 7.72 4.74 24.80
C GLU A 13 7.03 5.09 23.47
N GLY A 14 6.01 5.94 23.56
CA GLY A 14 5.29 6.44 22.40
C GLY A 14 6.25 7.16 21.45
N MET A 15 6.03 6.99 20.15
CA MET A 15 6.76 7.70 19.11
C MET A 15 6.71 9.21 19.39
N SER A 16 7.88 9.86 19.43
CA SER A 16 7.96 11.30 19.64
C SER A 16 7.26 12.04 18.51
N PHE A 17 6.63 13.19 18.79
CA PHE A 17 5.95 14.00 17.75
C PHE A 17 6.88 14.33 16.58
N LYS A 18 8.18 14.51 16.87
CA LYS A 18 9.22 14.76 15.88
C LYS A 18 9.48 13.54 14.99
N GLU A 19 9.42 12.33 15.56
CA GLU A 19 9.54 11.07 14.82
C GLU A 19 8.29 10.82 13.96
N LEU A 20 7.10 11.16 14.44
CA LEU A 20 5.85 11.13 13.66
C LEU A 20 5.90 12.07 12.46
N GLU A 21 6.43 13.28 12.64
CA GLU A 21 6.58 14.25 11.56
C GLU A 21 7.60 13.78 10.51
N ASP A 22 8.74 13.27 10.96
CA ASP A 22 9.77 12.73 10.07
C ASP A 22 9.31 11.46 9.35
N PHE A 23 8.52 10.61 10.02
CA PHE A 23 7.86 9.46 9.42
C PHE A 23 6.86 9.90 8.36
N GLY A 24 6.01 10.88 8.67
CA GLY A 24 5.03 11.44 7.74
C GLY A 24 5.68 12.03 6.49
N LYS A 25 6.83 12.69 6.63
CA LYS A 25 7.63 13.23 5.49
C LYS A 25 8.32 12.13 4.68
N LYS A 26 8.72 11.04 5.32
CA LYS A 26 9.43 9.94 4.66
C LYS A 26 8.49 8.99 3.92
N TYR A 27 7.31 8.76 4.47
CA TYR A 27 6.32 7.80 3.98
C TYR A 27 5.04 8.45 3.45
N THR A 28 5.12 9.71 3.02
CA THR A 28 3.96 10.50 2.59
C THR A 28 3.15 9.76 1.52
N ASN A 29 3.81 9.20 0.50
CA ASN A 29 3.14 8.51 -0.59
C ASN A 29 2.50 7.18 -0.14
N GLU A 30 3.17 6.44 0.75
CA GLU A 30 2.67 5.20 1.32
C GLU A 30 1.45 5.45 2.21
N ILE A 31 1.47 6.52 3.02
CA ILE A 31 0.33 6.94 3.84
C ILE A 31 -0.87 7.30 2.95
N PHE A 32 -0.66 8.11 1.90
CA PHE A 32 -1.74 8.43 0.95
C PHE A 32 -2.25 7.19 0.20
N ALA A 33 -1.38 6.24 -0.14
CA ALA A 33 -1.80 4.99 -0.75
C ALA A 33 -2.67 4.15 0.20
N ALA A 34 -2.26 4.02 1.47
CA ALA A 34 -3.04 3.31 2.49
C ALA A 34 -4.40 3.97 2.73
N LEU A 35 -4.42 5.31 2.84
CA LEU A 35 -5.65 6.09 2.98
C LEU A 35 -6.57 5.91 1.75
N ALA A 36 -6.01 5.95 0.54
CA ALA A 36 -6.77 5.73 -0.68
C ALA A 36 -7.39 4.33 -0.73
N VAL A 37 -6.66 3.28 -0.33
CA VAL A 37 -7.21 1.91 -0.26
C VAL A 37 -8.33 1.81 0.78
N LEU A 38 -8.17 2.42 1.95
CA LEU A 38 -9.21 2.45 2.98
C LEU A 38 -10.47 3.14 2.47
N ILE A 39 -10.32 4.31 1.84
CA ILE A 39 -11.44 5.08 1.27
C ILE A 39 -12.10 4.32 0.13
N ALA A 40 -11.35 3.67 -0.76
CA ALA A 40 -11.91 2.85 -1.82
C ALA A 40 -12.69 1.66 -1.27
N THR A 41 -12.22 1.06 -0.18
CA THR A 41 -12.91 -0.04 0.49
C THR A 41 -14.24 0.43 1.05
N ILE A 42 -14.25 1.54 1.80
CA ILE A 42 -15.49 2.14 2.32
C ILE A 42 -16.41 2.54 1.16
N SER A 43 -15.88 3.24 0.15
CA SER A 43 -16.64 3.67 -1.03
C SER A 43 -17.35 2.49 -1.71
N SER A 44 -16.62 1.38 -1.88
CA SER A 44 -17.12 0.18 -2.52
C SER A 44 -18.09 -0.62 -1.65
N LEU A 45 -18.00 -0.56 -0.31
CA LEU A 45 -18.92 -1.23 0.61
C LEU A 45 -20.29 -0.57 0.67
N PHE A 46 -20.32 0.77 0.54
CA PHE A 46 -21.55 1.56 0.56
C PHE A 46 -22.11 1.83 -0.85
N ASP A 47 -21.56 1.17 -1.88
CA ASP A 47 -21.96 1.31 -3.28
C ASP A 47 -22.06 2.78 -3.76
N PHE A 48 -21.21 3.69 -3.24
CA PHE A 48 -21.35 5.14 -3.47
C PHE A 48 -21.32 5.54 -4.96
N PHE A 49 -20.58 4.79 -5.77
CA PHE A 49 -20.52 4.97 -7.23
C PHE A 49 -20.43 3.63 -7.96
N ILE A 50 -19.64 2.71 -7.40
CA ILE A 50 -19.34 1.41 -7.99
C ILE A 50 -19.32 0.38 -6.87
N GLY A 51 -20.15 -0.65 -7.01
CA GLY A 51 -20.38 -1.58 -5.92
C GLY A 51 -19.28 -2.62 -5.72
N ALA A 52 -19.34 -3.28 -4.56
CA ALA A 52 -18.37 -4.29 -4.10
C ALA A 52 -18.06 -5.37 -5.14
N GLY A 53 -19.09 -5.83 -5.88
CA GLY A 53 -18.93 -6.86 -6.91
C GLY A 53 -17.93 -6.48 -8.01
N LEU A 54 -18.01 -5.25 -8.53
CA LEU A 54 -17.12 -4.81 -9.61
C LEU A 54 -15.70 -4.60 -9.09
N SER A 55 -15.55 -4.03 -7.90
CA SER A 55 -14.26 -3.86 -7.24
C SER A 55 -13.52 -5.19 -7.04
N ILE A 56 -14.23 -6.22 -6.55
CA ILE A 56 -13.67 -7.56 -6.38
C ILE A 56 -13.30 -8.20 -7.72
N LEU A 57 -14.16 -8.05 -8.73
CA LEU A 57 -13.87 -8.55 -10.08
C LEU A 57 -12.55 -7.97 -10.62
N PHE A 58 -12.37 -6.66 -10.50
CA PHE A 58 -11.16 -5.98 -10.96
C PHE A 58 -9.92 -6.36 -10.15
N ALA A 59 -10.04 -6.57 -8.83
CA ALA A 59 -8.95 -7.16 -8.05
C ALA A 59 -8.56 -8.55 -8.56
N GLY A 60 -9.55 -9.40 -8.88
CA GLY A 60 -9.32 -10.72 -9.46
C GLY A 60 -8.63 -10.65 -10.82
N ILE A 61 -9.12 -9.81 -11.72
CA ILE A 61 -8.50 -9.58 -13.05
C ILE A 61 -7.06 -9.10 -12.89
N GLY A 62 -6.83 -8.11 -12.03
CA GLY A 62 -5.49 -7.60 -11.74
C GLY A 62 -4.55 -8.70 -11.26
N ALA A 63 -5.00 -9.54 -10.33
CA ALA A 63 -4.20 -10.66 -9.84
C ALA A 63 -3.87 -11.67 -10.95
N ILE A 64 -4.85 -12.05 -11.78
CA ILE A 64 -4.63 -12.98 -12.90
C ILE A 64 -3.63 -12.40 -13.90
N VAL A 65 -3.77 -11.14 -14.28
CA VAL A 65 -2.86 -10.46 -15.22
C VAL A 65 -1.43 -10.45 -14.67
N ALA A 66 -1.25 -10.16 -13.38
CA ALA A 66 0.08 -10.18 -12.77
C ALA A 66 0.68 -11.59 -12.66
N VAL A 67 -0.14 -12.63 -12.51
CA VAL A 67 0.33 -14.02 -12.54
C VAL A 67 0.77 -14.43 -13.95
N ILE A 68 0.08 -13.98 -15.00
CA ILE A 68 0.42 -14.30 -16.39
C ILE A 68 1.65 -13.50 -16.86
N PHE A 69 1.76 -12.23 -16.46
CA PHE A 69 2.79 -11.29 -16.93
C PHE A 69 3.61 -10.68 -15.78
N PRO A 70 4.25 -11.50 -14.92
CA PRO A 70 4.87 -11.02 -13.68
C PRO A 70 6.00 -10.02 -13.93
N GLU A 71 6.90 -10.29 -14.88
CA GLU A 71 8.02 -9.41 -15.16
C GLU A 71 7.60 -8.05 -15.73
N GLN A 72 6.59 -8.05 -16.60
CA GLN A 72 6.09 -6.82 -17.22
C GLN A 72 5.41 -5.97 -16.16
N ILE A 73 4.61 -6.58 -15.28
CA ILE A 73 3.94 -5.90 -14.18
C ILE A 73 4.95 -5.37 -13.16
N ASP A 74 5.95 -6.15 -12.74
CA ASP A 74 6.98 -5.67 -11.81
C ASP A 74 7.79 -4.50 -12.40
N LYS A 75 8.17 -4.57 -13.68
CA LYS A 75 8.84 -3.45 -14.36
C LYS A 75 7.93 -2.22 -14.45
N ALA A 76 6.65 -2.41 -14.74
CA ALA A 76 5.69 -1.32 -14.83
C ALA A 76 5.44 -0.66 -13.47
N LEU A 77 5.18 -1.45 -12.43
CA LEU A 77 5.01 -0.97 -11.06
C LEU A 77 6.28 -0.29 -10.56
N GLY A 78 7.46 -0.89 -10.77
CA GLY A 78 8.74 -0.29 -10.40
C GLY A 78 8.99 1.06 -11.08
N LYS A 79 8.68 1.18 -12.38
CA LYS A 79 8.75 2.46 -13.11
C LYS A 79 7.74 3.47 -12.57
N PHE A 80 6.51 3.04 -12.30
CA PHE A 80 5.44 3.90 -11.79
C PHE A 80 5.79 4.46 -10.40
N TYR A 81 6.14 3.60 -9.44
CA TYR A 81 6.55 4.04 -8.11
C TYR A 81 7.86 4.84 -8.14
N GLY A 82 8.81 4.46 -9.01
CA GLY A 82 10.03 5.22 -9.23
C GLY A 82 9.77 6.61 -9.78
N MET A 83 8.80 6.76 -10.68
CA MET A 83 8.39 8.05 -11.22
C MET A 83 7.77 8.94 -10.15
N ILE A 84 6.90 8.40 -9.30
CA ILE A 84 6.28 9.14 -8.19
C ILE A 84 7.35 9.59 -7.19
N LYS A 85 8.27 8.70 -6.81
CA LYS A 85 9.32 8.98 -5.83
C LYS A 85 10.31 10.05 -6.31
N LYS A 86 10.51 10.18 -7.63
CA LYS A 86 11.37 11.21 -8.23
C LYS A 86 10.73 12.61 -8.26
N GLN A 87 9.42 12.72 -8.03
CA GLN A 87 8.75 14.02 -8.00
C GLN A 87 9.07 14.81 -6.73
N GLU A 88 8.99 16.13 -6.83
CA GLU A 88 9.07 17.03 -5.69
C GLU A 88 7.96 16.77 -4.66
N LYS A 89 8.20 17.12 -3.39
CA LYS A 89 7.26 16.86 -2.28
C LYS A 89 5.86 17.41 -2.54
N ALA A 90 5.74 18.62 -3.07
CA ALA A 90 4.45 19.22 -3.41
C ALA A 90 3.68 18.37 -4.43
N THR A 91 4.37 17.92 -5.48
CA THR A 91 3.80 17.04 -6.51
C THR A 91 3.39 15.68 -5.94
N GLN A 92 4.17 15.10 -5.03
CA GLN A 92 3.80 13.85 -4.34
C GLN A 92 2.52 14.01 -3.51
N ILE A 93 2.35 15.16 -2.82
CA ILE A 93 1.14 15.48 -2.07
C ILE A 93 -0.05 15.61 -3.02
N ILE A 94 0.10 16.33 -4.14
CA ILE A 94 -0.95 16.47 -5.15
C ILE A 94 -1.37 15.09 -5.70
N ILE A 95 -0.39 14.24 -6.06
CA ILE A 95 -0.66 12.87 -6.50
C ILE A 95 -1.38 12.08 -5.41
N GLY A 96 -1.00 12.25 -4.14
CA GLY A 96 -1.65 11.62 -3.00
C GLY A 96 -3.12 12.03 -2.86
N ILE A 97 -3.42 13.32 -2.96
CA ILE A 97 -4.79 13.85 -2.93
C ILE A 97 -5.59 13.31 -4.12
N VAL A 98 -5.02 13.32 -5.33
CA VAL A 98 -5.67 12.76 -6.52
C VAL A 98 -6.01 11.28 -6.33
N LYS A 99 -5.10 10.49 -5.73
CA LYS A 99 -5.39 9.08 -5.40
C LYS A 99 -6.58 8.93 -4.45
N VAL A 100 -6.69 9.80 -3.45
CA VAL A 100 -7.82 9.80 -2.50
C VAL A 100 -9.13 10.16 -3.21
N VAL A 101 -9.12 11.16 -4.10
CA VAL A 101 -10.29 11.52 -4.91
C VAL A 101 -10.68 10.35 -5.82
N VAL A 102 -9.74 9.75 -6.53
CA VAL A 102 -9.98 8.57 -7.38
C VAL A 102 -10.51 7.40 -6.55
N ALA A 103 -10.01 7.18 -5.34
CA ALA A 103 -10.50 6.13 -4.44
C ALA A 103 -12.00 6.27 -4.14
N LEU A 104 -12.46 7.50 -3.96
CA LEU A 104 -13.85 7.79 -3.64
C LEU A 104 -14.76 7.49 -4.84
N PHE A 105 -14.41 7.98 -6.03
CA PHE A 105 -15.28 7.90 -7.21
C PHE A 105 -15.12 6.62 -8.03
N VAL A 106 -13.93 6.02 -8.01
CA VAL A 106 -13.52 4.94 -8.91
C VAL A 106 -12.74 3.85 -8.13
N PRO A 107 -13.37 3.21 -7.11
CA PRO A 107 -12.67 2.29 -6.22
C PRO A 107 -12.07 1.09 -6.96
N PHE A 108 -12.73 0.58 -8.01
CA PHE A 108 -12.27 -0.60 -8.75
C PHE A 108 -10.86 -0.46 -9.36
N VAL A 109 -10.42 0.77 -9.68
CA VAL A 109 -9.05 1.01 -10.20
C VAL A 109 -8.01 0.69 -9.12
N LEU A 110 -8.27 1.10 -7.89
CA LEU A 110 -7.37 0.78 -6.78
C LEU A 110 -7.41 -0.70 -6.43
N PHE A 111 -8.58 -1.33 -6.51
CA PHE A 111 -8.69 -2.78 -6.34
C PHE A 111 -7.96 -3.55 -7.44
N ALA A 112 -7.99 -3.11 -8.70
CA ALA A 112 -7.20 -3.69 -9.79
C ALA A 112 -5.69 -3.58 -9.54
N LEU A 113 -5.22 -2.41 -9.10
CA LEU A 113 -3.81 -2.22 -8.74
C LEU A 113 -3.39 -3.10 -7.55
N MET A 114 -4.26 -3.21 -6.53
CA MET A 114 -4.04 -4.12 -5.40
C MET A 114 -3.97 -5.58 -5.87
N GLY A 115 -4.85 -5.98 -6.78
CA GLY A 115 -4.81 -7.29 -7.44
C GLY A 115 -3.49 -7.53 -8.15
N LEU A 116 -3.03 -6.57 -8.96
CA LEU A 116 -1.75 -6.65 -9.68
C LEU A 116 -0.56 -6.82 -8.72
N ILE A 117 -0.51 -6.02 -7.64
CA ILE A 117 0.55 -6.12 -6.62
C ILE A 117 0.50 -7.47 -5.91
N ALA A 118 -0.69 -7.92 -5.52
CA ALA A 118 -0.88 -9.21 -4.86
C ALA A 118 -0.45 -10.38 -5.77
N GLY A 119 -0.80 -10.34 -7.05
CA GLY A 119 -0.42 -11.35 -8.02
C GLY A 119 1.08 -11.40 -8.30
N SER A 120 1.75 -10.23 -8.43
CA SER A 120 3.19 -10.20 -8.72
C SER A 120 4.04 -10.60 -7.51
N SER A 121 3.61 -10.24 -6.29
CA SER A 121 4.32 -10.61 -5.04
C SER A 121 4.41 -12.12 -4.79
N ARG A 122 3.44 -12.90 -5.29
CA ARG A 122 3.42 -14.38 -5.21
C ARG A 122 4.49 -15.01 -6.11
N HIS A 123 4.78 -14.40 -7.26
CA HIS A 123 5.79 -14.91 -8.18
C HIS A 123 7.22 -14.71 -7.66
N LEU A 124 7.46 -13.64 -6.88
CA LEU A 124 8.76 -13.38 -6.25
C LEU A 124 9.12 -14.41 -5.18
N HIS A 125 8.17 -14.85 -4.34
CA HIS A 125 8.44 -15.81 -3.27
C HIS A 125 8.50 -17.27 -3.73
N VAL A 126 7.80 -17.63 -4.81
CA VAL A 126 7.73 -19.02 -5.28
C VAL A 126 8.87 -19.37 -6.24
N TYR A 127 9.38 -18.40 -7.01
CA TYR A 127 10.38 -18.67 -8.07
C TYR A 127 11.80 -18.21 -7.73
N LYS A 128 11.97 -17.16 -6.91
CA LYS A 128 13.24 -16.94 -6.22
C LYS A 128 13.13 -17.69 -4.90
N GLY A 129 13.73 -18.88 -4.82
CA GLY A 129 13.86 -19.59 -3.55
C GLY A 129 14.43 -18.67 -2.48
N PRO A 130 14.22 -18.97 -1.18
CA PRO A 130 14.72 -18.15 -0.09
C PRO A 130 16.20 -17.86 -0.34
N THR A 131 16.53 -16.62 -0.69
CA THR A 131 17.91 -16.19 -0.76
C THR A 131 18.44 -16.27 0.66
N GLU A 132 19.31 -17.24 0.88
CA GLU A 132 20.06 -17.47 2.11
C GLU A 132 20.56 -16.12 2.65
N SER A 133 20.16 -15.84 3.89
CA SER A 133 20.64 -14.76 4.73
C SER A 133 22.06 -15.04 5.21
#